data_AF-A0A353Y0I1-F1
#
_entry.id   AF-A0A353Y0I1-F1
#
_cell.length_a   1.000
_cell.length_b   1.000
_cell.length_c   1.000
_cell.angle_alpha   90.00
_cell.angle_beta   90.00
_cell.angle_gamma   90.00
#
_symmetry.space_group_name_H-M   'P 1'
#
loop_
_entity.id
_entity.type
_entity.pdbx_description
1 polymer ?
#
loop_
_entity_poly.entity_id
_entity_poly.type
_entity_poly.pdbx_seq_one_letter_code
_entity_poly.pdbx_strand_id
1 'polypeptide(L)'
;MIRMINIVIQTLPRQTGTCIHYSLLGGLFLLLLLSGCASLPENSHRSESSAYANTHDTTLGIAHRHEKRLPPGKSGFLLLGDGLDAYVARTILARGAEHSIDVQYYMIHDDLVGKLFIHELFKAADRGVRIRILVDDID
;
A
#
# COMPACT_ATOMS: atom_id res chain seq x y z
N MET A 1 -10.22 -44.85 -73.72
CA MET A 1 -11.61 -44.80 -74.24
C MET A 1 -12.53 -45.12 -73.07
N ILE A 2 -13.44 -44.17 -72.73
CA ILE A 2 -14.52 -44.29 -71.71
C ILE A 2 -13.98 -44.13 -70.26
N ARG A 3 -14.45 -43.23 -69.38
CA ARG A 3 -15.75 -42.54 -69.23
C ARG A 3 -15.59 -41.18 -68.53
N MET A 4 -16.23 -40.14 -69.04
CA MET A 4 -16.50 -38.89 -68.30
C MET A 4 -17.46 -39.18 -67.15
N ILE A 5 -17.11 -38.77 -65.93
CA ILE A 5 -18.02 -38.70 -64.78
C ILE A 5 -18.19 -37.21 -64.45
N ASN A 6 -19.45 -36.78 -64.50
CA ASN A 6 -19.89 -35.42 -64.18
C ASN A 6 -19.42 -35.00 -62.78
N ILE A 7 -18.76 -33.86 -62.70
CA ILE A 7 -18.58 -33.11 -61.46
C ILE A 7 -19.92 -32.46 -61.14
N VAL A 8 -20.68 -33.08 -60.24
CA VAL A 8 -21.83 -32.44 -59.59
C VAL A 8 -21.24 -31.59 -58.46
N ILE A 9 -21.23 -30.26 -58.64
CA ILE A 9 -20.98 -29.33 -57.55
C ILE A 9 -22.21 -29.41 -56.62
N GLN A 10 -22.14 -30.27 -55.60
CA GLN A 10 -23.09 -30.23 -54.49
C GLN A 10 -22.88 -28.91 -53.75
N THR A 11 -23.87 -28.03 -53.88
CA THR A 11 -24.02 -26.84 -53.03
C THR A 11 -24.19 -27.30 -51.58
N LEU A 12 -23.16 -27.12 -50.76
CA LEU A 12 -23.27 -27.30 -49.32
C LEU A 12 -24.39 -26.38 -48.79
N PRO A 13 -25.32 -26.90 -47.97
CA PRO A 13 -26.37 -26.07 -47.40
C PRO A 13 -25.73 -24.97 -46.54
N ARG A 14 -26.18 -23.74 -46.77
CA ARG A 14 -25.78 -22.52 -46.06
C ARG A 14 -26.18 -22.68 -44.57
N GLN A 15 -25.32 -23.24 -43.73
CA GLN A 15 -25.51 -23.29 -42.28
C GLN A 15 -25.25 -21.92 -41.65
N THR A 16 -26.17 -20.98 -41.88
CA THR A 16 -26.09 -19.62 -41.34
C THR A 16 -26.29 -19.61 -39.82
N GLY A 17 -27.10 -20.52 -39.26
CA GLY A 17 -27.50 -20.51 -37.84
C GLY A 17 -26.40 -20.85 -36.83
N THR A 18 -25.54 -21.83 -37.12
CA THR A 18 -24.48 -22.29 -36.20
C THR A 18 -23.34 -21.27 -36.11
N CYS A 19 -22.98 -20.64 -37.24
CA CYS A 19 -21.97 -19.60 -37.31
C CYS A 19 -22.38 -18.35 -36.51
N ILE A 20 -23.66 -17.95 -36.59
CA ILE A 20 -24.22 -16.84 -35.81
C ILE A 20 -24.18 -17.12 -34.30
N HIS A 21 -24.46 -18.35 -33.87
CA HIS A 21 -24.36 -18.74 -32.46
C HIS A 21 -22.92 -18.70 -31.93
N TYR A 22 -21.93 -19.21 -32.69
CA TYR A 22 -20.52 -19.13 -32.29
C TYR A 22 -19.98 -17.69 -32.26
N SER A 23 -20.43 -16.83 -33.18
CA SER A 23 -20.10 -15.40 -33.17
C SER A 23 -20.72 -14.67 -31.97
N LEU A 24 -21.95 -14.99 -31.60
CA LEU A 24 -22.62 -14.46 -30.40
C LEU A 24 -21.94 -14.91 -29.11
N LEU A 25 -21.58 -16.21 -29.01
CA LEU A 25 -20.87 -16.76 -27.85
C LEU A 25 -19.47 -16.14 -27.71
N GLY A 26 -18.75 -15.98 -28.82
CA GLY A 26 -17.44 -15.34 -28.85
C GLY A 26 -17.51 -13.85 -28.49
N GLY A 27 -18.53 -13.14 -28.96
CA GLY A 27 -18.80 -11.75 -28.59
C GLY A 27 -19.09 -11.60 -27.09
N LEU A 28 -19.91 -12.48 -26.52
CA LEU A 28 -20.22 -12.48 -25.09
C LEU A 28 -18.99 -12.78 -24.24
N PHE A 29 -18.15 -13.75 -24.65
CA PHE A 29 -16.90 -14.07 -23.95
C PHE A 29 -15.90 -12.92 -24.00
N LEU A 30 -15.77 -12.25 -25.15
CA LEU A 30 -14.92 -11.06 -25.30
C LEU A 30 -15.42 -9.89 -24.43
N LEU A 31 -16.74 -9.69 -24.34
CA LEU A 31 -17.36 -8.69 -23.44
C LEU A 31 -17.10 -9.01 -21.97
N LEU A 32 -17.12 -10.29 -21.58
CA LEU A 32 -16.78 -10.72 -20.22
C LEU A 32 -15.30 -10.46 -19.90
N LEU A 33 -14.39 -10.70 -20.85
CA LEU A 33 -12.96 -10.40 -20.67
C LEU A 33 -12.66 -8.90 -20.55
N LEU A 34 -13.51 -8.04 -21.14
CA LEU A 34 -13.37 -6.58 -21.08
C LEU A 34 -14.00 -5.95 -19.82
N SER A 35 -14.71 -6.73 -18.99
CA SER A 35 -15.39 -6.24 -17.78
C SER A 35 -14.50 -6.13 -16.53
N GLY A 36 -13.18 -6.31 -16.67
CA GLY A 36 -12.21 -6.35 -15.57
C GLY A 36 -11.67 -5.02 -15.03
N CYS A 37 -12.39 -3.90 -15.17
CA CYS A 37 -11.97 -2.62 -14.58
C CYS A 37 -12.17 -2.64 -13.05
N ALA A 38 -11.22 -3.21 -12.31
CA ALA A 38 -11.14 -3.02 -10.86
C ALA A 38 -10.52 -1.65 -10.56
N SER A 39 -11.34 -0.70 -10.12
CA SER A 39 -10.85 0.55 -9.54
C SER A 39 -10.65 0.37 -8.03
N LEU A 40 -9.60 0.96 -7.47
CA LEU A 40 -9.42 1.02 -6.03
C LEU A 40 -10.55 1.85 -5.38
N PRO A 41 -10.92 1.57 -4.12
CA PRO A 41 -11.84 2.41 -3.37
C PRO A 41 -11.40 3.87 -3.38
N GLU A 42 -12.36 4.78 -3.49
CA GLU A 42 -12.06 6.21 -3.52
C GLU A 42 -11.49 6.70 -2.17
N ASN A 43 -10.30 7.31 -2.20
CA ASN A 43 -9.59 7.84 -1.03
C ASN A 43 -9.42 9.38 -1.10
N SER A 44 -10.22 10.05 -1.92
CA SER A 44 -10.13 11.49 -2.21
C SER A 44 -10.61 12.39 -1.05
N HIS A 45 -11.33 11.82 -0.08
CA HIS A 45 -11.86 12.56 1.07
C HIS A 45 -10.88 12.69 2.25
N ARG A 46 -9.63 12.21 2.12
CA ARG A 46 -8.64 12.32 3.19
C ARG A 46 -8.12 13.75 3.29
N SER A 47 -8.28 14.37 4.46
CA SER A 47 -7.63 15.66 4.73
C SER A 47 -6.11 15.51 4.73
N GLU A 48 -5.42 16.34 3.96
CA GLU A 48 -3.97 16.40 3.98
C GLU A 48 -3.47 16.78 5.38
N SER A 49 -2.36 16.18 5.79
CA SER A 49 -1.75 16.48 7.08
C SER A 49 -0.23 16.48 6.95
N SER A 50 0.42 17.44 7.62
CA SER A 50 1.88 17.61 7.62
C SER A 50 2.49 17.47 9.02
N ALA A 51 3.79 17.18 9.10
CA ALA A 51 4.53 17.16 10.37
C ALA A 51 4.56 18.55 11.02
N TYR A 52 4.61 18.60 12.35
CA TYR A 52 4.73 19.87 13.07
C TYR A 52 6.15 20.44 12.90
N ALA A 53 6.24 21.72 12.56
CA ALA A 53 7.52 22.40 12.36
C ALA A 53 8.15 22.94 13.66
N ASN A 54 7.33 23.33 14.64
CA ASN A 54 7.78 23.95 15.88
C ASN A 54 7.77 22.92 17.02
N THR A 55 8.90 22.21 17.19
CA THR A 55 9.03 21.14 18.22
C THR A 55 10.23 21.35 19.15
N HIS A 56 10.91 22.49 19.05
CA HIS A 56 12.15 22.80 19.77
C HIS A 56 11.99 23.04 21.27
N ASP A 57 10.76 23.23 21.73
CA ASP A 57 10.34 23.43 23.11
C ASP A 57 9.89 22.15 23.81
N THR A 58 9.70 21.05 23.07
CA THR A 58 9.46 19.71 23.66
C THR A 58 10.67 19.23 24.46
N THR A 59 10.47 18.30 25.39
CA THR A 59 11.55 17.69 26.18
C THR A 59 12.64 17.09 25.28
N LEU A 60 12.25 16.36 24.22
CA LEU A 60 13.19 15.81 23.23
C LEU A 60 13.90 16.91 22.43
N GLY A 61 13.17 17.96 22.03
CA GLY A 61 13.73 19.11 21.32
C GLY A 61 14.74 19.91 22.17
N ILE A 62 14.47 20.05 23.46
CA ILE A 62 15.39 20.69 24.43
C ILE A 62 16.60 19.81 24.68
N ALA A 63 16.42 18.51 24.90
CA ALA A 63 17.51 17.57 25.16
C ALA A 63 18.54 17.54 24.02
N HIS A 64 18.08 17.64 22.77
CA HIS A 64 18.95 17.64 21.60
C HIS A 64 19.52 19.03 21.24
N ARG A 65 19.08 20.11 21.90
CA ARG A 65 19.50 21.49 21.59
C ARG A 65 21.00 21.73 21.74
N HIS A 66 21.64 20.96 22.63
CA HIS A 66 23.06 21.11 22.98
C HIS A 66 24.00 20.23 22.14
N GLU A 67 23.46 19.39 21.24
CA GLU A 67 24.32 18.65 20.32
C GLU A 67 25.03 19.60 19.35
N LYS A 68 26.24 19.20 18.91
CA LYS A 68 27.03 19.99 17.95
C LYS A 68 26.15 20.34 16.77
N ARG A 69 25.90 21.64 16.57
CA ARG A 69 25.24 22.14 15.36
C ARG A 69 26.02 21.63 14.16
N LEU A 70 25.41 20.70 13.44
CA LEU A 70 25.95 20.26 12.17
C LEU A 70 25.97 21.46 11.21
N PRO A 71 26.88 21.46 10.23
CA PRO A 71 26.86 22.47 9.18
C PRO A 71 25.46 22.58 8.55
N PRO A 72 25.03 23.78 8.12
CA PRO A 72 23.73 23.95 7.47
C PRO A 72 23.52 22.92 6.34
N GLY A 73 22.32 22.33 6.29
CA GLY A 73 21.98 21.31 5.30
C GLY A 73 22.53 19.90 5.58
N LYS A 74 23.08 19.65 6.78
CA LYS A 74 23.48 18.30 7.23
C LYS A 74 22.54 17.77 8.30
N SER A 75 22.35 16.46 8.30
CA SER A 75 21.52 15.73 9.28
C SER A 75 22.38 14.80 10.13
N GLY A 76 22.00 14.63 11.39
CA GLY A 76 22.66 13.72 12.33
C GLY A 76 21.95 12.38 12.35
N PHE A 77 22.72 11.30 12.47
CA PHE A 77 22.20 9.94 12.54
C PHE A 77 22.97 9.14 13.57
N LEU A 78 22.25 8.34 14.34
CA LEU A 78 22.80 7.27 15.17
C LEU A 78 22.47 5.93 14.50
N LEU A 79 23.50 5.14 14.19
CA LEU A 79 23.31 3.80 13.67
C LEU A 79 22.98 2.85 14.82
N LEU A 80 21.90 2.09 14.68
CA LEU A 80 21.51 1.05 15.62
C LEU A 80 21.91 -0.30 15.02
N GLY A 81 22.68 -1.09 15.77
CA GLY A 81 23.35 -2.28 15.25
C GLY A 81 22.44 -3.50 15.11
N ASP A 82 21.34 -3.55 15.86
CA ASP A 82 20.42 -4.68 15.86
C ASP A 82 18.96 -4.25 16.05
N GLY A 83 18.06 -5.24 15.90
CA GLY A 83 16.62 -5.02 15.99
C GLY A 83 16.11 -4.71 17.40
N LEU A 84 16.80 -5.18 18.45
CA LEU A 84 16.40 -4.93 19.83
C LEU A 84 16.67 -3.47 20.20
N ASP A 85 17.88 -2.97 19.91
CA ASP A 85 18.23 -1.56 20.07
C ASP A 85 17.26 -0.67 19.29
N ALA A 86 16.94 -1.07 18.06
CA ALA A 86 16.02 -0.35 17.22
C ALA A 86 14.58 -0.33 17.78
N TYR A 87 14.12 -1.43 18.38
CA TYR A 87 12.82 -1.49 19.04
C TYR A 87 12.77 -0.65 20.32
N VAL A 88 13.82 -0.73 21.15
CA VAL A 88 13.95 0.05 22.39
C VAL A 88 13.97 1.55 22.09
N ALA A 89 14.75 1.98 21.10
CA ALA A 89 14.80 3.38 20.68
C ALA A 89 13.41 3.89 20.28
N ARG A 90 12.66 3.15 19.46
CA ARG A 90 11.28 3.49 19.07
C ARG A 90 10.34 3.57 20.26
N THR A 91 10.45 2.63 21.20
CA THR A 91 9.63 2.59 22.42
C THR A 91 9.89 3.81 23.29
N ILE A 92 11.15 4.17 23.53
CA ILE A 92 11.52 5.33 24.35
C ILE A 92 11.06 6.63 23.67
N LEU A 93 11.24 6.76 22.35
CA LEU A 93 10.75 7.90 21.59
C LEU A 93 9.23 8.02 21.64
N ALA A 94 8.50 6.91 21.50
CA ALA A 94 7.04 6.91 21.60
C ALA A 94 6.53 7.30 23.00
N ARG A 95 7.22 6.85 24.05
CA ARG A 95 6.92 7.24 25.44
C ARG A 95 7.22 8.70 25.72
N GLY A 96 8.28 9.25 25.14
CA GLY A 96 8.70 10.65 25.29
C GLY A 96 7.99 11.64 24.36
N ALA A 97 7.16 11.18 23.41
CA ALA A 97 6.48 12.06 22.47
C ALA A 97 5.40 12.91 23.17
N GLU A 98 5.36 14.20 22.82
CA GLU A 98 4.45 15.20 23.40
C GLU A 98 3.34 15.68 22.43
N HIS A 99 3.59 15.67 21.12
CA HIS A 99 2.66 16.28 20.14
C HIS A 99 2.21 15.32 19.04
N SER A 100 3.15 14.64 18.39
CA SER A 100 2.83 13.67 17.34
C SER A 100 3.86 12.57 17.23
N ILE A 101 3.41 11.43 16.70
CA ILE A 101 4.27 10.37 16.19
C ILE A 101 3.82 10.07 14.76
N ASP A 102 4.76 10.14 13.83
CA ASP A 102 4.56 9.74 12.43
C ASP A 102 5.38 8.48 12.19
N VAL A 103 4.71 7.40 11.79
CA VAL A 103 5.37 6.12 11.48
C VAL A 103 5.09 5.73 10.04
N GLN A 104 6.13 5.29 9.35
CA GLN A 104 6.06 4.74 8.01
C GLN A 104 6.69 3.36 8.02
N TYR A 105 5.91 2.35 7.66
CA TYR A 105 6.34 0.96 7.64
C TYR A 105 5.94 0.28 6.34
N TYR A 106 6.78 -0.65 5.90
CA TYR A 106 6.37 -1.60 4.87
C TYR A 106 5.29 -2.53 5.43
N MET A 107 5.56 -3.16 6.58
CA MET A 107 4.63 -4.12 7.18
C MET A 107 4.64 -4.05 8.70
N ILE A 108 3.48 -4.37 9.31
CA ILE A 108 3.34 -4.59 10.75
C ILE A 108 2.63 -5.94 10.95
N HIS A 109 3.34 -6.91 11.51
CA HIS A 109 2.83 -8.26 11.75
C HIS A 109 1.92 -8.35 12.99
N ASP A 110 0.94 -9.26 12.98
CA ASP A 110 0.20 -9.66 14.18
C ASP A 110 1.00 -10.57 15.14
N ASP A 111 2.28 -10.27 15.35
CA ASP A 111 3.16 -10.99 16.28
C ASP A 111 3.36 -10.23 17.60
N LEU A 112 4.21 -10.77 18.48
CA LEU A 112 4.52 -10.13 19.76
C LEU A 112 5.11 -8.72 19.57
N VAL A 113 6.02 -8.54 18.61
CA VAL A 113 6.72 -7.27 18.42
C VAL A 113 5.79 -6.23 17.81
N GLY A 114 4.99 -6.60 16.81
CA GLY A 114 3.97 -5.74 16.22
C GLY A 114 2.93 -5.32 17.24
N LYS A 115 2.43 -6.24 18.06
CA LYS A 115 1.51 -5.94 19.17
C LYS A 115 2.11 -4.97 20.18
N LEU A 116 3.36 -5.19 20.59
CA LEU A 116 4.03 -4.28 21.53
C LEU A 116 4.29 -2.90 20.90
N PHE A 117 4.65 -2.83 19.63
CA PHE A 117 4.83 -1.57 18.91
C PHE A 117 3.52 -0.77 18.83
N ILE A 118 2.42 -1.40 18.39
CA ILE A 118 1.10 -0.78 18.35
C ILE A 118 0.63 -0.36 19.75
N HIS A 119 0.91 -1.15 20.78
CA HIS A 119 0.59 -0.81 22.17
C HIS A 119 1.27 0.48 22.64
N GLU A 120 2.54 0.70 22.28
CA GLU A 120 3.23 1.94 22.64
C GLU A 120 2.68 3.15 21.87
N LEU A 121 2.28 2.98 20.60
CA LEU A 121 1.57 4.02 19.84
C LEU A 121 0.21 4.34 20.45
N PHE A 122 -0.54 3.33 20.87
CA PHE A 122 -1.83 3.48 21.52
C PHE A 122 -1.70 4.23 22.85
N LYS A 123 -0.73 3.86 23.69
CA LYS A 123 -0.40 4.59 24.92
C LYS A 123 -0.01 6.04 24.67
N ALA A 124 0.61 6.36 23.54
CA ALA A 124 0.89 7.74 23.17
C ALA A 124 -0.39 8.48 22.77
N ALA A 125 -1.27 7.84 22.00
CA ALA A 125 -2.58 8.38 21.66
C ALA A 125 -3.43 8.67 22.90
N ASP A 126 -3.42 7.79 23.91
CA ASP A 126 -4.11 8.00 25.20
C ASP A 126 -3.64 9.26 25.94
N ARG A 127 -2.39 9.69 25.72
CA ARG A 127 -1.84 10.94 26.27
C ARG A 127 -2.17 12.17 25.41
N GLY A 128 -2.93 12.00 24.32
CA GLY A 128 -3.28 13.06 23.37
C GLY A 128 -2.25 13.29 22.26
N VAL A 129 -1.27 12.40 22.11
CA VAL A 129 -0.29 12.48 21.01
C VAL A 129 -0.96 12.10 19.69
N ARG A 130 -0.84 12.95 18.66
CA ARG A 130 -1.39 12.64 17.33
C ARG A 130 -0.58 11.55 16.64
N ILE A 131 -1.20 10.40 16.39
CA ILE A 131 -0.56 9.28 15.68
C ILE A 131 -0.94 9.31 14.20
N ARG A 132 0.06 9.23 13.31
CA ARG A 132 -0.17 8.95 11.89
C ARG A 132 0.64 7.74 11.46
N ILE A 133 -0.06 6.78 10.87
CA ILE A 133 0.51 5.55 10.37
C ILE A 133 0.37 5.55 8.86
N LEU A 134 1.49 5.33 8.17
CA LEU A 134 1.54 4.98 6.77
C LEU A 134 2.12 3.56 6.68
N VAL A 135 1.29 2.63 6.24
CA VAL A 135 1.62 1.21 6.18
C VAL A 135 1.24 0.69 4.80
N ASP A 136 2.08 -0.16 4.22
CA ASP A 136 1.81 -0.82 2.94
C ASP A 136 0.96 -2.07 3.16
N ASP A 137 1.32 -2.91 4.15
CA ASP A 137 0.61 -4.14 4.46
C ASP A 137 0.48 -4.44 5.98
N ILE A 138 -0.58 -5.16 6.35
CA ILE A 138 -0.81 -5.68 7.70
C ILE A 138 -1.34 -7.11 7.54
N ASP A 139 -0.66 -8.07 8.15
CA ASP A 139 -1.01 -9.50 8.12
C ASP A 139 -1.30 -10.10 9.51
#